data_AF-A0A8B6F126-F1
#
_entry.id   AF-A0A8B6F126-F1
#
_cell.length_a   1.000
_cell.length_b   1.000
_cell.length_c   1.000
_cell.angle_alpha   90.00
_cell.angle_beta   90.00
_cell.angle_gamma   90.00
#
_symmetry.space_group_name_H-M   'P 1'
#
loop_
_entity.id
_entity.type
_entity.pdbx_description
1 polymer ?
#
loop_
_entity_poly.entity_id
_entity_poly.type
_entity_poly.pdbx_seq_one_letter_code
_entity_poly.pdbx_strand_id
1 'polypeptide(L)' 'MTTTTPKFQKTKLNSALHRQIKKTKVKQKKVLTLVWLQYLLAMQKLAIEAQNKAKEEKKNIIHNDHIRAVSKKVLQSCKG' A
#
# COMPACT_ATOMS: atom_id res chain seq x y z
N MET A 1 -7.42 22.74 3.77
CA MET A 1 -7.08 21.45 3.16
C MET A 1 -8.01 20.40 3.76
N THR A 2 -8.96 19.86 2.98
CA THR A 2 -9.85 18.79 3.45
C THR A 2 -9.08 17.48 3.48
N THR A 3 -8.73 17.01 4.67
CA THR A 3 -8.10 15.70 4.87
C THR A 3 -9.14 14.60 4.66
N THR A 4 -9.29 14.15 3.42
CA THR A 4 -10.18 13.02 3.11
C THR A 4 -9.55 11.74 3.66
N THR A 5 -10.01 11.28 4.82
CA THR A 5 -9.52 10.04 5.43
C THR A 5 -9.83 8.86 4.49
N PRO A 6 -8.85 8.01 4.13
CA PRO A 6 -9.10 6.87 3.26
C PRO A 6 -10.09 5.91 3.94
N LYS A 7 -11.28 5.79 3.34
CA LYS A 7 -12.35 4.93 3.86
C LYS A 7 -11.88 3.48 3.89
N PHE A 8 -11.92 2.86 5.06
CA PHE A 8 -11.55 1.45 5.22
C PHE A 8 -12.55 0.55 4.47
N GLN A 9 -12.14 -0.03 3.34
CA GLN A 9 -12.97 -0.90 2.51
C GLN A 9 -12.88 -2.36 2.97
N LYS A 10 -13.46 -2.63 4.14
CA LYS A 10 -13.44 -3.94 4.81
C LYS A 10 -13.76 -5.14 3.90
N THR A 11 -14.84 -5.04 3.13
CA THR A 11 -15.31 -6.14 2.26
C THR A 11 -14.29 -6.45 1.16
N LYS A 12 -13.70 -5.43 0.53
CA LYS A 12 -12.70 -5.64 -0.53
C LYS A 12 -11.40 -6.24 0.02
N LEU A 13 -10.95 -5.79 1.19
CA LEU A 13 -9.76 -6.33 1.83
C LEU A 13 -9.98 -7.80 2.22
N ASN A 14 -11.13 -8.14 2.81
CA ASN A 14 -11.50 -9.52 3.11
C ASN A 14 -11.47 -10.40 1.85
N SER A 15 -12.13 -9.97 0.76
CA SER A 15 -12.14 -10.73 -0.48
C SER A 15 -10.73 -10.94 -1.04
N ALA A 16 -9.87 -9.92 -1.00
CA ALA A 16 -8.48 -10.03 -1.45
C ALA A 16 -7.68 -11.04 -0.60
N LEU A 17 -7.81 -10.97 0.73
CA LEU A 17 -7.13 -11.89 1.66
C LEU A 17 -7.62 -13.33 1.49
N HIS A 18 -8.93 -13.54 1.40
CA HIS A 18 -9.50 -14.87 1.15
C HIS A 18 -9.03 -15.46 -0.18
N ARG A 19 -8.84 -14.62 -1.22
CA ARG A 19 -8.35 -15.06 -2.53
C ARG A 19 -6.91 -15.57 -2.48
N GLN A 20 -6.04 -14.88 -1.75
CA GLN A 20 -4.62 -15.24 -1.68
C GLN A 20 -4.31 -16.29 -0.62
N ILE A 21 -4.97 -16.22 0.52
CA ILE A 21 -4.72 -17.10 1.66
C ILE A 21 -5.96 -17.95 1.85
N LYS A 22 -6.06 -19.03 1.05
CA LYS A 22 -7.24 -19.93 0.96
C LYS A 22 -7.73 -20.50 2.31
N LYS A 23 -6.95 -20.38 3.39
CA LYS A 23 -7.24 -20.95 4.73
C LYS A 23 -7.41 -19.92 5.86
N THR A 24 -7.15 -18.62 5.67
CA THR A 24 -7.36 -17.64 6.75
C THR A 24 -8.82 -17.21 6.77
N LYS A 25 -9.60 -17.80 7.68
CA LYS A 25 -10.76 -17.09 8.22
C LYS A 25 -10.21 -16.00 9.13
N VAL A 26 -10.05 -14.77 8.62
CA VAL A 26 -9.72 -13.60 9.45
C VAL A 26 -10.96 -13.26 10.27
N LYS A 27 -11.21 -14.04 11.32
CA LYS A 27 -12.41 -13.91 12.18
C LYS A 27 -12.35 -12.65 13.05
N GLN A 28 -11.17 -12.08 13.26
CA GLN A 28 -10.96 -10.98 14.18
C GLN A 28 -10.95 -9.63 13.45
N LYS A 29 -11.95 -8.78 13.74
CA LYS A 29 -12.07 -7.42 13.19
C LYS A 29 -10.78 -6.59 13.37
N LYS A 30 -10.09 -6.76 14.51
CA LYS A 30 -8.84 -6.05 14.85
C LYS A 30 -7.67 -6.41 13.93
N VAL A 31 -7.51 -7.70 13.59
CA VAL A 31 -6.46 -8.16 12.66
C VAL A 31 -6.66 -7.54 11.29
N LEU A 32 -7.90 -7.44 10.82
CA LEU A 32 -8.20 -6.83 9.53
C LEU A 32 -7.85 -5.34 9.50
N THR A 33 -8.10 -4.62 10.59
CA THR A 33 -7.68 -3.21 10.74
C THR A 33 -6.16 -3.08 10.70
N LEU A 34 -5.42 -3.98 11.34
CA LEU A 34 -3.95 -3.98 11.29
C LEU A 34 -3.42 -4.27 9.89
N VAL A 35 -4.02 -5.22 9.16
CA VAL A 35 -3.66 -5.48 7.76
C VAL A 35 -3.93 -4.26 6.88
N TRP A 36 -5.05 -3.56 7.10
CA TRP A 36 -5.34 -2.32 6.40
C TRP A 36 -4.34 -1.21 6.72
N LEU A 37 -3.98 -1.06 8.00
CA LEU A 37 -2.96 -0.11 8.42
C LEU A 37 -1.61 -0.41 7.76
N GLN A 38 -1.20 -1.69 7.74
CA GLN A 38 0.02 -2.12 7.08
C GLN A 38 0.01 -1.80 5.58
N TYR A 39 -1.14 -2.01 4.93
CA TYR A 39 -1.33 -1.63 3.53
C TYR A 39 -1.17 -0.12 3.31
N LEU A 40 -1.80 0.72 4.15
CA LEU A 40 -1.67 2.17 4.06
C LEU A 40 -0.23 2.63 4.27
N LEU A 41 0.48 2.06 5.24
CA LEU A 41 1.90 2.36 5.49
C LEU A 41 2.77 1.96 4.30
N ALA A 42 2.52 0.80 3.69
CA ALA A 42 3.21 0.38 2.46
C ALA A 42 2.96 1.34 1.30
N MET A 43 1.71 1.81 1.12
CA MET A 43 1.36 2.79 0.09
C MET A 43 2.00 4.16 0.34
N GLN A 44 2.05 4.62 1.58
CA GLN A 44 2.74 5.85 1.94
C GLN A 44 4.24 5.76 1.61
N LYS A 45 4.88 4.64 1.96
CA LYS A 45 6.30 4.41 1.64
C LYS A 45 6.54 4.38 0.13
N LEU A 46 5.63 3.74 -0.62
CA LEU A 46 5.69 3.71 -2.08
C LEU A 46 5.59 5.12 -2.69
N ALA A 47 4.66 5.93 -2.20
CA ALA A 47 4.47 7.31 -2.67
C ALA A 47 5.71 8.17 -2.41
N ILE A 48 6.32 8.07 -1.23
CA ILE A 48 7.54 8.80 -0.87
C ILE A 48 8.71 8.39 -1.78
N GLU A 49 8.93 7.09 -1.97
CA GLU A 49 10.01 6.60 -2.84
C GLU A 49 9.79 6.99 -4.31
N ALA A 50 8.55 6.90 -4.80
CA ALA A 50 8.22 7.31 -6.16
C ALA A 50 8.40 8.83 -6.36
N GLN A 51 8.05 9.64 -5.35
CA GLN A 51 8.29 11.08 -5.37
C GLN A 51 9.79 11.40 -5.36
N ASN A 52 10.59 10.69 -4.57
CA ASN A 52 12.04 10.84 -4.55
C ASN A 52 12.63 10.48 -5.93
N LYS A 53 12.16 9.40 -6.54
CA LYS A 53 12.57 9.01 -7.90
C LYS A 53 12.22 10.07 -8.95
N ALA A 54 11.03 10.66 -8.86
CA ALA A 54 10.64 11.77 -9.74
C ALA A 54 11.56 12.99 -9.56
N LYS A 55 11.91 13.32 -8.31
CA LYS A 55 12.85 14.41 -7.99
C LYS A 55 14.26 14.15 -8.52
N GLU A 56 14.77 12.92 -8.39
CA GLU A 56 16.06 12.51 -8.96
C GLU A 56 16.09 12.73 -10.49
N GLU A 57 14.98 12.46 -11.17
CA GLU A 57 14.81 12.68 -12.61
C GLU A 57 14.41 14.12 -12.97
N LYS A 58 14.38 15.05 -11.99
CA LYS A 58 13.95 16.45 -12.17
C LYS A 58 12.53 16.60 -12.75
N LYS A 59 11.65 15.63 -12.49
CA LYS A 59 10.24 15.66 -12.90
C LYS A 59 9.36 16.12 -11.74
N ASN A 60 8.42 17.02 -12.06
CA ASN A 60 7.47 17.57 -11.08
C ASN A 60 6.23 16.69 -10.89
N ILE A 61 6.03 15.69 -11.76
CA ILE A 61 4.88 14.78 -11.75
C ILE A 61 5.39 13.35 -11.62
N ILE A 62 4.77 12.56 -10.75
CA ILE A 62 5.03 11.13 -10.59
C ILE A 62 4.41 10.39 -11.77
N HIS A 63 5.23 9.65 -12.49
CA HIS A 63 4.80 8.81 -13.61
C HIS A 63 4.85 7.32 -13.22
N ASN A 64 4.21 6.49 -14.04
CA ASN A 64 4.19 5.04 -13.84
C ASN A 64 5.61 4.43 -13.78
N ASP A 65 6.56 4.99 -14.52
CA ASP A 65 7.95 4.52 -14.53
C ASP A 65 8.63 4.70 -13.17
N HIS A 66 8.36 5.81 -12.48
CA HIS A 66 8.88 6.06 -11.13
C HIS A 66 8.35 5.02 -10.16
N ILE A 67 7.05 4.75 -10.21
CA ILE A 67 6.40 3.75 -9.36
C ILE A 67 6.99 2.37 -9.66
N ARG A 68 7.10 1.99 -10.94
CA ARG A 68 7.61 0.68 -11.37
C ARG A 68 9.06 0.46 -10.89
N ALA A 69 9.88 1.50 -10.96
CA ALA A 69 11.27 1.46 -10.52
C ALA A 69 11.41 1.19 -9.01
N VAL A 70 10.54 1.80 -8.18
CA VAL A 70 10.65 1.68 -6.71
C VAL A 70 9.80 0.56 -6.11
N SER A 71 8.80 0.05 -6.87
CA SER A 71 7.83 -0.95 -6.38
C SER A 71 8.49 -2.19 -5.78
N LYS A 72 9.50 -2.75 -6.45
CA LYS A 72 10.18 -3.97 -5.99
C LYS A 72 10.92 -3.74 -4.66
N LYS A 73 11.63 -2.61 -4.55
CA LYS A 73 12.37 -2.20 -3.34
C LYS A 73 11.40 -2.02 -2.16
N VAL A 74 10.29 -1.32 -2.39
CA VAL A 74 9.29 -1.06 -1.34
C VAL A 74 8.65 -2.36 -0.88
N LEU A 75 8.20 -3.22 -1.81
CA LEU A 75 7.62 -4.51 -1.46
C LEU A 75 8.59 -5.42 -0.71
N GLN A 76 9.87 -5.42 -1.07
CA GLN A 76 10.90 -6.16 -0.33
C GLN A 76 11.03 -5.64 1.11
N SER A 77 11.00 -4.32 1.31
CA SER A 77 11.08 -3.73 2.65
C SER A 77 9.84 -3.96 3.52
N CYS A 78 8.73 -4.41 2.93
CA CYS A 78 7.50 -4.77 3.62
C CYS A 78 7.43 -6.27 3.94
N LYS A 79 8.39 -7.08 3.48
CA LYS A 79 8.54 -8.47 3.93
C LYS A 79 9.10 -8.43 5.35
N GLY A 80 8.33 -8.94 6.30
CA GLY A 80 8.80 -9.22 7.67
C GLY A 80 9.76 -10.39 7.68
#